data_AF-A0A843S5H9-F1
#
_entry.id   AF-A0A843S5H9-F1
#
_cell.length_a   1.000
_cell.length_b   1.000
_cell.length_c   1.000
_cell.angle_alpha   90.00
_cell.angle_beta   90.00
_cell.angle_gamma   90.00
#
_symmetry.space_group_name_H-M   'P 1'
#
loop_
_entity.id
_entity.type
_entity.pdbx_description
1 polymer ?
#
loop_
_entity_poly.entity_id
_entity_poly.type
_entity_poly.pdbx_seq_one_letter_code
_entity_poly.pdbx_strand_id
1 'polypeptide(L)'
;MTAFEDLGLRFVRWGAGLLVLGLLTGYGPLGHYLHGGVEVACPWAPVHAHVTLLGWVGMTLFGLVYRAIPGWSNGAIPSIALAQTQFYLSVAAVLGVFLNGIVGYRILDHLSDGFYYEPDTPTLNLWLSVDGAFLSLYGVGCVLFLMVLLRSTQYSAQSSPTP
;
A
#
# COMPACT_ATOMS: atom_id res chain seq x y z
N MET A 1 -18.54 -18.94 -2.80
CA MET A 1 -17.20 -18.35 -2.79
C MET A 1 -16.38 -19.07 -1.73
N THR A 2 -15.13 -19.39 -2.06
CA THR A 2 -14.16 -19.90 -1.08
C THR A 2 -13.72 -18.75 -0.16
N ALA A 3 -13.24 -19.07 1.04
CA ALA A 3 -12.73 -18.06 1.98
C ALA A 3 -11.61 -17.19 1.37
N PHE A 4 -10.87 -17.74 0.40
CA PHE A 4 -9.79 -17.06 -0.30
C PHE A 4 -10.32 -16.04 -1.32
N GLU A 5 -11.41 -16.37 -2.03
CA GLU A 5 -12.11 -15.43 -2.93
C GLU A 5 -12.76 -14.27 -2.17
N ASP A 6 -13.33 -14.54 -0.99
CA ASP A 6 -13.90 -13.52 -0.10
C ASP A 6 -12.82 -12.58 0.43
N LEU A 7 -11.64 -13.11 0.80
CA LEU A 7 -10.50 -12.29 1.20
C LEU A 7 -10.02 -11.41 0.04
N GLY A 8 -9.89 -11.98 -1.17
CA GLY A 8 -9.55 -11.20 -2.36
C GLY A 8 -10.53 -10.05 -2.62
N LEU A 9 -11.83 -10.28 -2.41
CA LEU A 9 -12.83 -9.20 -2.50
C LEU A 9 -12.64 -8.11 -1.45
N ARG A 10 -12.20 -8.45 -0.23
CA ARG A 10 -11.88 -7.44 0.81
C ARG A 10 -10.73 -6.54 0.37
N PHE A 11 -9.67 -7.11 -0.20
CA PHE A 11 -8.57 -6.36 -0.79
C PHE A 11 -9.05 -5.36 -1.85
N VAL A 12 -9.89 -5.82 -2.80
CA VAL A 12 -10.44 -4.96 -3.86
C VAL A 12 -11.32 -3.85 -3.27
N ARG A 13 -12.20 -4.17 -2.31
CA ARG A 13 -13.06 -3.16 -1.66
C ARG A 13 -12.26 -2.11 -0.89
N TRP A 14 -11.24 -2.54 -0.16
CA TRP A 14 -10.34 -1.61 0.53
C TRP A 14 -9.54 -0.77 -0.45
N GLY A 15 -9.00 -1.36 -1.51
CA GLY A 15 -8.36 -0.62 -2.58
C GLY A 15 -9.29 0.47 -3.12
N ALA A 16 -10.53 0.12 -3.49
CA ALA A 16 -11.49 1.08 -4.00
C ALA A 16 -11.84 2.20 -3.00
N GLY A 17 -11.92 1.89 -1.70
CA GLY A 17 -12.06 2.91 -0.65
C GLY A 17 -10.84 3.82 -0.56
N LEU A 18 -9.64 3.25 -0.62
CA LEU A 18 -8.37 3.99 -0.58
C LEU A 18 -8.15 4.84 -1.84
N LEU A 19 -8.73 4.48 -2.99
CA LEU A 19 -8.76 5.34 -4.18
C LEU A 19 -9.44 6.68 -3.88
N VAL A 20 -10.55 6.67 -3.14
CA VAL A 20 -11.25 7.90 -2.73
C VAL A 20 -10.33 8.76 -1.87
N LEU A 21 -9.63 8.18 -0.90
CA LEU A 21 -8.64 8.91 -0.09
C LEU A 21 -7.44 9.39 -0.93
N GLY A 22 -6.99 8.60 -1.89
CA GLY A 22 -5.95 8.98 -2.85
C GLY A 22 -6.36 10.21 -3.66
N LEU A 23 -7.58 10.23 -4.17
CA LEU A 23 -8.14 11.40 -4.87
C LEU A 23 -8.19 12.64 -3.96
N LEU A 24 -8.69 12.49 -2.73
CA LEU A 24 -8.80 13.59 -1.77
C LEU A 24 -7.42 14.17 -1.41
N THR A 25 -6.43 13.30 -1.16
CA THR A 25 -5.05 13.74 -0.87
C THR A 25 -4.37 14.38 -2.08
N GLY A 26 -4.78 14.04 -3.31
CA GLY A 26 -4.28 14.66 -4.54
C GLY A 26 -4.61 16.15 -4.67
N TYR A 27 -5.67 16.62 -4.02
CA TYR A 27 -5.97 18.06 -3.96
C TYR A 27 -4.93 18.85 -3.14
N GLY A 28 -4.16 18.21 -2.25
CA GLY A 28 -3.08 18.86 -1.50
C GLY A 28 -1.98 19.38 -2.42
N PRO A 29 -1.28 18.51 -3.16
CA PRO A 29 -0.28 18.92 -4.15
C PRO A 29 -0.85 19.88 -5.20
N LEU A 30 -2.06 19.63 -5.69
CA LEU A 30 -2.71 20.55 -6.62
C LEU A 30 -2.86 21.96 -6.01
N GLY A 31 -3.37 22.05 -4.79
CA GLY A 31 -3.51 23.31 -4.06
C GLY A 31 -2.16 23.99 -3.84
N HIS A 32 -1.12 23.23 -3.47
CA HIS A 32 0.25 23.74 -3.30
C HIS A 32 0.77 24.43 -4.56
N TYR A 33 0.64 23.77 -5.71
CA TYR A 33 1.10 24.33 -6.99
C TYR A 33 0.25 25.53 -7.45
N LEU A 34 -1.07 25.50 -7.21
CA LEU A 34 -1.95 26.64 -7.53
C LEU A 34 -1.61 27.90 -6.70
N HIS A 35 -1.01 27.75 -5.52
CA HIS A 35 -0.55 28.86 -4.67
C HIS A 35 0.94 29.19 -4.88
N GLY A 36 1.55 28.75 -5.98
CA GLY A 36 2.91 29.13 -6.35
C GLY A 36 4.02 28.28 -5.72
N GLY A 37 3.70 27.14 -5.12
CA GLY A 37 4.68 26.22 -4.52
C GLY A 37 5.48 25.44 -5.58
N VAL A 38 6.43 26.09 -6.26
CA VAL A 38 7.23 25.49 -7.35
C VAL A 38 8.66 25.13 -6.95
N GLU A 39 9.21 25.77 -5.91
CA GLU A 39 10.61 25.55 -5.48
C GLU A 39 10.75 24.42 -4.46
N VAL A 40 9.73 24.21 -3.62
CA VAL A 40 9.69 23.20 -2.57
C VAL A 40 8.59 22.18 -2.85
N ALA A 41 8.92 20.90 -2.67
CA ALA A 41 7.96 19.81 -2.84
C ALA A 41 6.79 19.95 -1.86
N CYS A 42 5.60 19.50 -2.24
CA CYS A 42 4.47 19.45 -1.31
C CYS A 42 4.64 18.25 -0.35
N PRO A 43 4.53 18.43 0.98
CA PRO A 43 4.60 17.32 1.94
C PRO A 43 3.47 16.29 1.76
N TRP A 44 2.37 16.67 1.08
CA TRP A 44 1.25 15.78 0.80
C TRP A 44 1.44 14.96 -0.48
N ALA A 45 2.45 15.28 -1.32
CA ALA A 45 2.68 14.55 -2.57
C ALA A 45 3.08 13.09 -2.33
N PRO A 46 4.00 12.77 -1.38
CA PRO A 46 4.26 11.38 -1.00
C PRO A 46 3.01 10.68 -0.47
N VAL A 47 2.18 11.35 0.33
CA VAL A 47 0.95 10.77 0.88
C VAL A 47 -0.02 10.36 -0.24
N HIS A 48 -0.29 11.27 -1.17
CA HIS A 48 -1.11 11.00 -2.35
C HIS A 48 -0.58 9.81 -3.14
N ALA A 49 0.73 9.82 -3.43
CA ALA A 49 1.37 8.76 -4.21
C ALA A 49 1.26 7.40 -3.52
N HIS A 50 1.57 7.30 -2.22
CA HIS A 50 1.52 6.02 -1.49
C HIS A 50 0.09 5.52 -1.29
N VAL A 51 -0.87 6.37 -0.94
CA VAL A 51 -2.27 5.95 -0.78
C VAL A 51 -2.85 5.46 -2.10
N THR A 52 -2.52 6.12 -3.21
CA THR A 52 -2.98 5.70 -4.55
C THR A 52 -2.27 4.44 -5.03
N LEU A 53 -0.94 4.38 -4.90
CA LEU A 53 -0.15 3.26 -5.44
C LEU A 53 -0.23 2.02 -4.55
N LEU A 54 0.02 2.15 -3.25
CA LEU A 54 -0.01 1.01 -2.32
C LEU A 54 -1.45 0.66 -1.94
N GLY A 55 -2.26 1.68 -1.63
CA GLY A 55 -3.65 1.50 -1.25
C GLY A 55 -4.52 1.07 -2.41
N TRP A 56 -4.71 1.92 -3.43
CA TRP A 56 -5.59 1.56 -4.56
C TRP A 56 -4.99 0.46 -5.45
N VAL A 57 -3.87 0.74 -6.11
CA VAL A 57 -3.33 -0.17 -7.13
C VAL A 57 -2.86 -1.48 -6.50
N GLY A 58 -2.03 -1.40 -5.46
CA GLY A 58 -1.46 -2.56 -4.76
C GLY A 58 -2.53 -3.49 -4.20
N MET A 59 -3.42 -2.97 -3.35
CA MET A 59 -4.47 -3.80 -2.74
C MET A 59 -5.40 -4.40 -3.80
N THR A 60 -5.77 -3.64 -4.84
CA THR A 60 -6.63 -4.17 -5.90
C THR A 60 -5.96 -5.31 -6.65
N LEU A 61 -4.68 -5.16 -7.02
CA LEU A 61 -3.92 -6.22 -7.68
C LEU A 61 -3.78 -7.46 -6.79
N PHE A 62 -3.45 -7.30 -5.50
CA PHE A 62 -3.42 -8.43 -4.56
C PHE A 62 -4.75 -9.15 -4.49
N GLY A 63 -5.85 -8.40 -4.40
CA GLY A 63 -7.19 -8.96 -4.33
C GLY A 63 -7.58 -9.73 -5.59
N LEU A 64 -7.27 -9.19 -6.78
CA LEU A 64 -7.52 -9.86 -8.06
C LEU A 64 -6.70 -11.13 -8.19
N VAL A 65 -5.41 -11.10 -7.83
CA VAL A 65 -4.56 -12.29 -7.82
C VAL A 65 -5.10 -13.34 -6.85
N TYR A 66 -5.52 -12.94 -5.65
CA TYR A 66 -6.10 -13.89 -4.70
C TYR A 66 -7.40 -14.52 -5.19
N ARG A 67 -8.20 -13.83 -5.99
CA ARG A 67 -9.34 -14.46 -6.66
C ARG A 67 -8.93 -15.44 -7.75
N ALA A 68 -7.76 -15.28 -8.36
CA ALA A 68 -7.28 -16.14 -9.44
C ALA A 68 -6.50 -17.37 -8.93
N ILE A 69 -5.82 -17.28 -7.78
CA ILE A 69 -4.99 -18.37 -7.21
C ILE A 69 -5.70 -19.73 -7.14
N PRO A 70 -6.98 -19.85 -6.72
CA PRO A 70 -7.65 -21.15 -6.67
C PRO A 70 -7.60 -21.88 -8.03
N GLY A 71 -7.78 -21.15 -9.14
CA GLY A 71 -7.69 -21.69 -10.49
C GLY A 71 -6.26 -21.99 -10.94
N TRP A 72 -5.26 -21.32 -10.39
CA TRP A 72 -3.84 -21.55 -10.69
C TRP A 72 -3.19 -22.62 -9.80
N SER A 73 -3.95 -23.12 -8.82
CA SER A 73 -3.36 -23.91 -7.74
C SER A 73 -3.00 -25.33 -8.10
N ASN A 74 -3.62 -25.91 -9.14
CA ASN A 74 -3.36 -27.28 -9.62
C ASN A 74 -3.36 -28.32 -8.47
N GLY A 75 -4.20 -28.11 -7.43
CA GLY A 75 -4.29 -28.98 -6.26
C GLY A 75 -3.50 -28.52 -5.03
N ALA A 76 -2.70 -27.45 -5.12
CA ALA A 76 -2.09 -26.81 -3.96
C ALA A 76 -3.13 -26.10 -3.09
N ILE A 77 -2.94 -26.14 -1.76
CA ILE A 77 -3.84 -25.47 -0.82
C ILE A 77 -3.21 -24.13 -0.41
N PRO A 78 -3.76 -22.98 -0.84
CA PRO A 78 -3.20 -21.68 -0.49
C PRO A 78 -3.36 -21.38 0.99
N SER A 79 -2.34 -20.78 1.60
CA SER A 79 -2.36 -20.41 3.02
C SER A 79 -3.19 -19.15 3.25
N ILE A 80 -4.44 -19.33 3.69
CA ILE A 80 -5.34 -18.23 4.04
C ILE A 80 -4.80 -17.36 5.18
N ALA A 81 -4.11 -17.95 6.16
CA ALA A 81 -3.58 -17.22 7.30
C ALA A 81 -2.51 -16.20 6.88
N LEU A 82 -1.59 -16.60 5.99
CA LEU A 82 -0.57 -15.67 5.46
C LEU A 82 -1.21 -14.53 4.65
N ALA A 83 -2.22 -14.85 3.84
CA ALA A 83 -2.95 -13.84 3.06
C ALA A 83 -3.74 -12.86 3.94
N GLN A 84 -4.34 -13.35 5.04
CA GLN A 84 -5.01 -12.50 6.03
C GLN A 84 -4.02 -11.60 6.76
N THR A 85 -2.86 -12.13 7.16
CA THR A 85 -1.82 -11.32 7.79
C THR A 85 -1.32 -10.24 6.84
N GLN A 86 -1.03 -10.57 5.57
CA GLN A 86 -0.73 -9.56 4.56
C GLN A 86 -1.81 -8.47 4.53
N PHE A 87 -3.08 -8.86 4.44
CA PHE A 87 -4.19 -7.89 4.33
C PHE A 87 -4.14 -6.86 5.46
N TYR A 88 -4.04 -7.30 6.71
CA TYR A 88 -4.00 -6.40 7.85
C TYR A 88 -2.73 -5.55 7.87
N LEU A 89 -1.57 -6.12 7.53
CA LEU A 89 -0.32 -5.37 7.46
C LEU A 89 -0.38 -4.28 6.38
N SER A 90 -0.89 -4.60 5.20
CA SER A 90 -1.01 -3.65 4.10
C SER A 90 -2.00 -2.53 4.42
N VAL A 91 -3.17 -2.85 5.01
CA VAL A 91 -4.14 -1.82 5.45
C VAL A 91 -3.53 -0.92 6.54
N ALA A 92 -2.93 -1.52 7.57
CA ALA A 92 -2.32 -0.77 8.67
C ALA A 92 -1.19 0.14 8.17
N ALA A 93 -0.34 -0.35 7.27
CA ALA A 93 0.74 0.42 6.68
C ALA A 93 0.24 1.62 5.86
N VAL A 94 -0.74 1.42 4.97
CA VAL A 94 -1.26 2.51 4.14
C VAL A 94 -1.98 3.56 4.99
N LEU A 95 -2.78 3.14 5.97
CA LEU A 95 -3.40 4.07 6.91
C LEU A 95 -2.37 4.77 7.80
N GLY A 96 -1.29 4.10 8.17
CA GLY A 96 -0.18 4.68 8.92
C GLY A 96 0.53 5.80 8.16
N VAL A 97 0.90 5.57 6.90
CA VAL A 97 1.48 6.60 6.01
C VAL A 97 0.49 7.77 5.83
N PHE A 98 -0.79 7.48 5.61
CA PHE A 98 -1.81 8.52 5.50
C PHE A 98 -1.91 9.37 6.78
N LEU A 99 -2.00 8.73 7.95
CA LEU A 99 -2.14 9.43 9.22
C LEU A 99 -0.87 10.20 9.59
N ASN A 100 0.32 9.63 9.39
CA ASN A 100 1.58 10.34 9.65
C ASN A 100 1.76 11.52 8.69
N GLY A 101 1.45 11.34 7.40
CA GLY A 101 1.58 12.38 6.40
C GLY A 101 0.58 13.54 6.55
N ILE A 102 -0.61 13.30 7.10
CA ILE A 102 -1.61 14.36 7.34
C ILE A 102 -1.56 14.86 8.78
N VAL A 103 -1.79 13.99 9.76
CA VAL A 103 -1.89 14.35 11.18
C VAL A 103 -0.51 14.51 11.80
N GLY A 104 0.39 13.56 11.55
CA GLY A 104 1.77 13.60 12.06
C GLY A 104 2.50 14.86 11.59
N TYR A 105 2.38 15.19 10.30
CA TYR A 105 2.90 16.44 9.74
C TYR A 105 2.41 17.66 10.53
N ARG A 106 1.09 17.79 10.78
CA ARG A 106 0.52 18.96 11.48
C ARG A 106 0.97 19.04 12.93
N ILE A 107 1.09 17.91 13.61
CA ILE A 107 1.60 17.86 14.99
C ILE A 107 3.04 18.37 15.03
N LEU A 108 3.90 17.87 14.13
CA LEU A 108 5.31 18.26 14.10
C LEU A 108 5.49 19.71 13.64
N ASP A 109 4.69 20.19 12.69
CA ASP A 109 4.68 21.59 12.24
C ASP A 109 4.28 22.55 13.36
N HIS A 110 3.39 22.14 14.28
CA HIS A 110 3.08 22.92 15.49
C HIS A 110 4.18 22.90 16.56
N LEU A 111 5.07 21.90 16.55
CA LEU A 111 6.17 21.77 17.52
C LEU A 111 7.46 22.40 16.99
N SER A 112 7.63 22.41 15.67
CA SER A 112 8.76 22.98 14.95
C SER A 112 8.19 23.69 13.72
N ASP A 113 7.93 25.00 13.86
CA ASP A 113 7.31 25.82 12.84
C ASP A 113 8.01 25.65 11.49
N GLY A 114 7.26 25.18 10.48
CA GLY A 114 7.76 25.08 9.12
C GLY A 114 8.87 24.06 8.92
N PHE A 115 9.03 23.05 9.81
CA PHE A 115 10.15 22.09 9.80
C PHE A 115 10.42 21.41 8.45
N TYR A 116 9.43 21.38 7.57
CA TYR A 116 9.52 20.80 6.23
C TYR A 116 10.05 21.80 5.18
N TYR A 117 9.62 23.06 5.24
CA TYR A 117 9.99 24.09 4.27
C TYR A 117 11.24 24.88 4.67
N GLU A 118 11.46 25.04 5.97
CA GLU A 118 12.71 25.49 6.57
C GLU A 118 13.27 24.30 7.36
N PRO A 119 14.09 23.44 6.73
CA PRO A 119 14.31 22.09 7.22
C PRO A 119 14.95 22.04 8.63
N ASP A 120 14.15 21.76 9.65
CA ASP A 120 14.65 21.27 10.94
C ASP A 120 14.97 19.79 10.78
N THR A 121 16.23 19.49 10.49
CA THR A 121 16.68 18.16 10.06
C THR A 121 16.30 17.04 11.05
N PRO A 122 16.44 17.20 12.38
CA PRO A 122 15.96 16.20 13.34
C PRO A 122 14.46 15.91 13.22
N THR A 123 13.60 16.94 13.16
CA THR A 123 12.15 16.77 13.06
C THR A 123 11.75 16.17 11.71
N LEU A 124 12.38 16.60 10.62
CA LEU A 124 12.18 16.04 9.30
C LEU A 124 12.57 14.55 9.25
N ASN A 125 13.73 14.18 9.80
CA ASN A 125 14.18 12.79 9.85
C ASN A 125 13.25 11.92 10.70
N LEU A 126 12.72 12.45 11.80
CA LEU A 126 11.73 11.74 12.61
C LEU A 126 10.47 11.45 11.81
N TRP A 127 9.90 12.47 11.15
CA TRP A 127 8.70 12.32 10.33
C TRP A 127 8.90 11.29 9.21
N LEU A 128 10.02 11.37 8.48
CA LEU A 128 10.37 10.42 7.42
C LEU A 128 10.64 9.01 7.95
N SER A 129 11.20 8.87 9.15
CA SER A 129 11.45 7.55 9.76
C SER A 129 10.16 6.84 10.13
N VAL A 130 9.15 7.59 10.59
CA VAL A 130 7.82 7.03 10.87
C VAL A 130 7.17 6.54 9.57
N ASP A 131 7.23 7.32 8.50
CA ASP A 131 6.76 6.88 7.17
C ASP A 131 7.53 5.64 6.69
N GLY A 132 8.87 5.64 6.83
CA GLY A 132 9.73 4.51 6.48
C GLY A 132 9.38 3.23 7.23
N ALA A 133 8.97 3.31 8.50
CA ALA A 133 8.52 2.17 9.29
C ALA A 133 7.22 1.57 8.71
N PHE A 134 6.24 2.40 8.34
CA PHE A 134 5.01 1.92 7.70
C PHE A 134 5.26 1.36 6.30
N LEU A 135 6.14 1.97 5.51
CA LEU A 135 6.54 1.41 4.21
C LEU A 135 7.23 0.06 4.34
N SER A 136 8.07 -0.10 5.37
CA SER A 136 8.69 -1.40 5.69
C SER A 136 7.64 -2.45 6.08
N LEU A 137 6.64 -2.05 6.85
CA LEU A 137 5.50 -2.91 7.20
C LEU A 137 4.72 -3.37 5.96
N TYR A 138 4.50 -2.47 5.01
CA TYR A 138 3.90 -2.82 3.71
C TYR A 138 4.80 -3.78 2.93
N GLY A 139 6.11 -3.56 2.94
CA GLY A 139 7.11 -4.44 2.33
C GLY A 139 7.06 -5.87 2.88
N VAL A 140 6.88 -6.04 4.20
CA VAL A 140 6.62 -7.36 4.81
C VAL A 140 5.34 -7.97 4.24
N GLY A 141 4.27 -7.19 4.08
CA GLY A 141 3.05 -7.63 3.40
C GLY A 141 3.31 -8.15 1.97
N CYS A 142 4.12 -7.44 1.17
CA CYS A 142 4.51 -7.89 -0.16
C CYS A 142 5.30 -9.22 -0.14
N VAL A 143 6.15 -9.44 0.86
CA VAL A 143 6.87 -10.71 1.02
C VAL A 143 5.90 -11.84 1.34
N LEU A 144 4.92 -11.61 2.22
CA LEU A 144 3.88 -12.60 2.53
C LEU A 144 3.03 -12.91 1.29
N PHE A 145 2.67 -11.90 0.50
CA PHE A 145 1.99 -12.07 -0.78
C PHE A 145 2.77 -13.01 -1.71
N LEU A 146 4.06 -12.71 -1.90
CA LEU A 146 4.94 -13.49 -2.75
C LEU A 146 5.07 -14.93 -2.25
N MET A 147 5.19 -15.13 -0.93
CA MET A 147 5.20 -16.47 -0.34
C MET A 147 3.92 -17.24 -0.63
N VAL A 148 2.75 -16.60 -0.52
CA VAL A 148 1.47 -17.26 -0.85
C VAL A 148 1.42 -17.60 -2.33
N LEU A 149 1.77 -16.66 -3.21
CA LEU A 149 1.76 -16.87 -4.65
C LEU A 149 2.66 -18.04 -5.05
N LEU A 150 3.95 -17.99 -4.67
CA LEU A 150 4.93 -19.01 -5.05
C LEU A 150 4.61 -20.40 -4.49
N ARG A 151 4.04 -20.50 -3.29
CA ARG A 151 3.66 -21.79 -2.69
C ARG A 151 2.37 -22.35 -3.27
N SER A 152 1.53 -21.50 -3.85
CA SER A 152 0.19 -21.88 -4.29
C SER A 152 0.09 -22.07 -5.79
N THR A 153 1.05 -21.63 -6.60
CA THR A 153 0.97 -21.75 -8.07
C THR A 153 2.03 -22.68 -8.62
N GLN A 154 1.68 -23.51 -9.60
CA GLN A 154 2.61 -24.36 -10.34
C GLN A 154 2.38 -24.18 -11.84
N TYR A 155 3.46 -24.18 -12.62
CA TYR A 155 3.33 -24.27 -14.07
C TYR A 155 2.78 -25.64 -14.46
N SER A 156 1.85 -25.67 -15.41
CA SER A 156 1.42 -26.93 -16.02
C SER A 156 2.62 -27.63 -16.64
N ALA A 157 2.81 -28.92 -16.34
CA ALA A 157 3.81 -29.72 -17.03
C ALA A 157 3.49 -29.70 -18.53
N GLN A 158 4.48 -29.35 -19.37
CA GLN A 158 4.35 -29.48 -20.81
C GLN A 158 4.11 -30.97 -21.12
N SER A 159 2.92 -31.31 -21.62
CA SER A 159 2.68 -32.63 -22.20
C SER A 159 3.65 -32.81 -23.36
N SER A 160 4.64 -33.68 -23.20
CA SER A 160 5.54 -34.05 -24.29
C SER A 160 4.68 -34.52 -25.47
N PRO A 161 4.92 -34.04 -26.70
CA PRO A 161 4.20 -34.55 -27.85
C PRO A 161 4.45 -36.06 -27.92
N THR A 162 3.38 -36.84 -27.87
CA THR A 162 3.44 -38.29 -28.14
C THR A 162 4.01 -38.48 -29.54
N PRO A 163 5.05 -39.32 -29.71
CA PRO A 163 5.68 -39.58 -31.00
C PRO A 163 4.73 -40.25 -31.99
#